data_AF-A0A652KR27-F1
#
_entry.id   AF-A0A652KR27-F1
#
_cell.length_a   1.000
_cell.length_b   1.000
_cell.length_c   1.000
_cell.angle_alpha   90.00
_cell.angle_beta   90.00
_cell.angle_gamma   90.00
#
_symmetry.space_group_name_H-M   'P 1'
#
loop_
_entity.id
_entity.type
_entity.pdbx_description
1 polymer ?
#
loop_
_entity_poly.entity_id
_entity_poly.type
_entity_poly.pdbx_seq_one_letter_code
_entity_poly.pdbx_strand_id
1 'polypeptide(L)'
;MGLEVVSLIELALPEPDGQKLLIDRHGEAVTAIGDALRTSLDNPSRLKGWMTQYAFEAVVVALGAVRLIKTEDSGLFYFDEAGGELQPPDFRIVLSDGTHLLVEVKNVAPNKSPLETKVRAKDMAAAQAYAQATGGRLLYAHFSSGVGMWTLVDPSVFSLVGSHQRLSLLDAIKVSEMHLLGDGMLATKPPLTFSVIMDRGKERVVERLGNGEETRAFTIGGVEMLNAGQVITDPDERNLAWFLLLHGDWPQKQESQFDELGRLVRIDFVSEPQIPDEEVARHIEEQGLAFFGCLSKLYTQRFLDAITTDEGEIRALREEPEPALLAKLVADDYWERDHVLKIWRFRMYPQGASPAGMSAPAAPVGSDYLQ
;
A
#
# COMPACT_ATOMS: atom_id res chain seq x y z
N MET A 1 8.57 -9.32 -15.24
CA MET A 1 9.38 -10.57 -15.40
C MET A 1 10.25 -10.63 -16.67
N GLY A 2 9.86 -10.07 -17.83
CA GLY A 2 10.64 -10.25 -19.08
C GLY A 2 11.98 -9.51 -19.19
N LEU A 3 12.15 -8.37 -18.49
CA LEU A 3 13.38 -7.55 -18.56
C LEU A 3 14.41 -7.90 -17.48
N GLU A 4 13.96 -8.31 -16.29
CA GLU A 4 14.86 -8.66 -15.18
C GLU A 4 15.59 -9.99 -15.39
N VAL A 5 14.96 -10.95 -16.09
CA VAL A 5 15.57 -12.25 -16.36
C VAL A 5 16.72 -12.13 -17.36
N VAL A 6 16.64 -11.22 -18.34
CA VAL A 6 17.72 -11.04 -19.34
C VAL A 6 18.97 -10.44 -18.70
N SER A 7 18.83 -9.44 -17.84
CA SER A 7 19.97 -8.87 -17.10
C SER A 7 20.57 -9.87 -16.11
N LEU A 8 19.75 -10.71 -15.45
CA LEU A 8 20.24 -11.82 -14.62
C LEU A 8 20.96 -12.89 -15.45
N ILE A 9 20.49 -13.17 -16.68
CA ILE A 9 21.19 -14.05 -17.62
C ILE A 9 22.55 -13.44 -18.00
N GLU A 10 22.61 -12.16 -18.38
CA GLU A 10 23.87 -11.50 -18.73
C GLU A 10 24.88 -11.46 -17.56
N LEU A 11 24.40 -11.25 -16.33
CA LEU A 11 25.23 -11.26 -15.11
C LEU A 11 25.66 -12.67 -14.67
N ALA A 12 24.84 -13.69 -14.91
CA ALA A 12 25.14 -15.07 -14.53
C ALA A 12 25.98 -15.82 -15.58
N LEU A 13 26.09 -15.27 -16.79
CA LEU A 13 26.94 -15.82 -17.82
C LEU A 13 28.40 -15.51 -17.50
N PRO A 14 29.29 -16.52 -17.46
CA PRO A 14 30.70 -16.25 -17.23
C PRO A 14 31.26 -15.47 -18.43
N GLU A 15 32.30 -14.66 -18.20
CA GLU A 15 32.90 -13.84 -19.25
C GLU A 15 33.20 -14.66 -20.52
N PRO A 16 33.12 -14.05 -21.70
CA PRO A 16 33.45 -14.74 -22.95
C PRO A 16 34.88 -15.28 -22.87
N ASP A 17 35.05 -16.61 -22.87
CA ASP A 17 36.36 -17.26 -22.91
C ASP A 17 36.98 -17.26 -24.32
N GLY A 18 36.23 -16.73 -25.30
CA GLY A 18 36.61 -16.63 -26.71
C GLY A 18 36.61 -17.96 -27.46
N GLN A 19 36.22 -19.07 -26.82
CA GLN A 19 36.39 -20.42 -27.37
C GLN A 19 35.08 -21.21 -27.47
N LYS A 20 34.13 -21.01 -26.55
CA LYS A 20 32.84 -21.71 -26.56
C LYS A 20 31.70 -20.81 -27.01
N LEU A 21 30.78 -21.35 -27.81
CA LEU A 21 29.55 -20.62 -28.12
C LEU A 21 28.67 -20.54 -26.88
N LEU A 22 27.85 -19.49 -26.78
CA LEU A 22 26.90 -19.33 -25.68
C LEU A 22 25.97 -20.55 -25.51
N ILE A 23 25.56 -21.15 -26.64
CA ILE A 23 24.73 -22.35 -26.65
C ILE A 23 25.42 -23.56 -26.00
N ASP A 24 26.76 -23.63 -26.09
CA ASP A 24 27.55 -24.72 -25.51
C ASP A 24 27.73 -24.57 -23.99
N ARG A 25 27.38 -23.39 -23.44
CA ARG A 25 27.49 -23.03 -22.02
C ARG A 25 26.13 -23.03 -21.31
N HIS A 26 25.06 -23.47 -21.98
CA HIS A 26 23.68 -23.43 -21.46
C HIS A 26 23.52 -24.09 -20.08
N GLY A 27 24.14 -25.27 -19.87
CA GLY A 27 24.05 -25.97 -18.57
C GLY A 27 24.73 -25.22 -17.42
N GLU A 28 25.87 -24.59 -17.68
CA GLU A 28 26.59 -23.75 -16.72
C GLU A 28 25.77 -22.50 -16.38
N ALA A 29 25.19 -21.85 -17.41
CA ALA A 29 24.34 -20.67 -17.26
C ALA A 29 23.08 -20.96 -16.41
N VAL A 30 22.38 -22.06 -16.70
CA VAL A 30 21.19 -22.46 -15.93
C VAL A 30 21.55 -22.74 -14.46
N THR A 31 22.68 -23.39 -14.21
CA THR A 31 23.15 -23.66 -12.85
C THR A 31 23.49 -22.36 -12.11
N ALA A 32 24.24 -21.47 -12.74
CA ALA A 32 24.60 -20.17 -12.17
C ALA A 32 23.37 -19.32 -11.85
N ILE A 33 22.39 -19.26 -12.75
CA ILE A 33 21.11 -18.57 -12.52
C ILE A 33 20.36 -19.21 -11.35
N GLY A 34 20.30 -20.54 -11.29
CA GLY A 34 19.65 -21.27 -10.21
C GLY A 34 20.28 -21.00 -8.84
N ASP A 35 21.61 -21.01 -8.75
CA ASP A 35 22.34 -20.75 -7.51
C ASP A 35 22.25 -19.28 -7.09
N ALA A 36 22.31 -18.34 -8.03
CA ALA A 36 22.11 -16.93 -7.77
C ALA A 36 20.68 -16.64 -7.28
N LEU A 37 19.68 -17.26 -7.92
CA LEU A 37 18.28 -17.15 -7.52
C LEU A 37 18.09 -17.71 -6.11
N ARG A 38 18.60 -18.91 -5.82
CA ARG A 38 18.53 -19.51 -4.48
C ARG A 38 19.17 -18.61 -3.43
N THR A 39 20.40 -18.14 -3.68
CA THR A 39 21.10 -17.22 -2.78
C THR A 39 20.30 -15.93 -2.53
N SER A 40 19.60 -15.43 -3.54
CA SER A 40 18.80 -14.22 -3.42
C SER A 40 17.48 -14.45 -2.66
N LEU A 41 16.80 -15.56 -2.92
CA LEU A 41 15.55 -15.94 -2.24
C LEU A 41 15.79 -16.37 -0.79
N ASP A 42 16.95 -16.95 -0.49
CA ASP A 42 17.34 -17.35 0.88
C ASP A 42 17.76 -16.15 1.76
N ASN A 43 17.71 -14.91 1.24
CA ASN A 43 18.04 -13.70 1.99
C ASN A 43 16.76 -12.92 2.39
N PRO A 44 16.26 -13.07 3.64
CA PRO A 44 15.01 -12.44 4.06
C PRO A 44 15.08 -10.91 4.07
N SER A 45 16.26 -10.33 4.29
CA SER A 45 16.41 -8.86 4.30
C SER A 45 16.27 -8.29 2.89
N ARG A 46 16.80 -8.99 1.89
CA ARG A 46 16.64 -8.61 0.48
C ARG A 46 15.19 -8.74 0.03
N LEU A 47 14.54 -9.87 0.33
CA LEU A 47 13.12 -10.08 0.00
C LEU A 47 12.23 -8.98 0.59
N LYS A 48 12.45 -8.62 1.87
CA LYS A 48 11.73 -7.51 2.51
C LYS A 48 11.99 -6.16 1.85
N GLY A 49 13.22 -5.93 1.38
CA GLY A 49 13.57 -4.73 0.61
C GLY A 49 12.75 -4.64 -0.68
N TRP A 50 12.76 -5.71 -1.49
CA TRP A 50 11.98 -5.79 -2.73
C TRP A 50 10.49 -5.66 -2.50
N MET A 51 9.93 -6.36 -1.50
CA MET A 51 8.52 -6.19 -1.15
C MET A 51 8.17 -4.75 -0.82
N THR A 52 9.06 -4.03 -0.12
CA THR A 52 8.82 -2.63 0.23
C THR A 52 8.85 -1.75 -1.02
N GLN A 53 9.79 -1.98 -1.94
CA GLN A 53 9.86 -1.27 -3.22
C GLN A 53 8.62 -1.54 -4.09
N TYR A 54 8.19 -2.80 -4.22
CA TYR A 54 6.98 -3.15 -4.96
C TYR A 54 5.71 -2.62 -4.30
N ALA A 55 5.62 -2.64 -2.97
CA ALA A 55 4.51 -2.02 -2.25
C ALA A 55 4.45 -0.51 -2.51
N PHE A 56 5.60 0.17 -2.55
CA PHE A 56 5.65 1.59 -2.90
C PHE A 56 5.18 1.85 -4.33
N GLU A 57 5.70 1.11 -5.31
CA GLU A 57 5.25 1.17 -6.71
C GLU A 57 3.72 0.99 -6.80
N ALA A 58 3.21 -0.05 -6.14
CA ALA A 58 1.79 -0.39 -6.15
C ALA A 58 0.92 0.70 -5.52
N VAL A 59 1.37 1.30 -4.40
CA VAL A 59 0.72 2.46 -3.76
C VAL A 59 0.69 3.66 -4.70
N VAL A 60 1.82 4.02 -5.32
CA VAL A 60 1.90 5.17 -6.22
C VAL A 60 0.96 5.01 -7.42
N VAL A 61 0.94 3.82 -8.02
CA VAL A 61 0.05 3.49 -9.15
C VAL A 61 -1.42 3.55 -8.73
N ALA A 62 -1.76 3.02 -7.56
CA ALA A 62 -3.14 2.98 -7.08
C ALA A 62 -3.70 4.34 -6.64
N LEU A 63 -2.86 5.22 -6.10
CA LEU A 63 -3.26 6.58 -5.72
C LEU A 63 -3.61 7.45 -6.94
N GLY A 64 -3.01 7.19 -8.11
CA GLY A 64 -3.45 7.75 -9.38
C GLY A 64 -3.09 9.22 -9.66
N ALA A 65 -2.30 9.88 -8.79
CA ALA A 65 -1.88 11.27 -9.01
C ALA A 65 -0.66 11.43 -9.94
N VAL A 66 -0.13 10.34 -10.47
CA VAL A 66 1.09 10.33 -11.28
C VAL A 66 0.79 10.08 -12.76
N ARG A 67 1.61 10.67 -13.64
CA ARG A 67 1.57 10.44 -15.08
C ARG A 67 2.42 9.23 -15.49
N LEU A 68 3.53 9.01 -14.79
CA LEU A 68 4.46 7.93 -15.07
C LEU A 68 5.21 7.52 -13.80
N ILE A 69 5.45 6.22 -13.65
CA ILE A 69 6.41 5.65 -12.72
C ILE A 69 7.26 4.62 -13.48
N LYS A 70 8.55 4.59 -13.22
CA LYS A 70 9.51 3.62 -13.77
C LYS A 70 10.57 3.30 -12.72
N THR A 71 11.02 2.05 -12.69
CA THR A 71 12.24 1.64 -11.96
C THR A 71 13.47 2.30 -12.57
N GLU A 72 14.20 3.10 -11.79
CA GLU A 72 15.31 3.91 -12.29
C GLU A 72 16.68 3.25 -12.07
N ASP A 73 16.82 2.41 -11.05
CA ASP A 73 18.01 1.60 -10.77
C ASP A 73 18.08 0.30 -11.59
N SER A 74 17.16 0.11 -12.54
CA SER A 74 17.14 -1.04 -13.45
C SER A 74 17.90 -0.78 -14.75
N GLY A 75 18.70 -1.76 -15.16
CA GLY A 75 19.46 -1.74 -16.41
C GLY A 75 20.89 -1.22 -16.28
N LEU A 76 21.57 -1.06 -17.42
CA LEU A 76 22.94 -0.58 -17.48
C LEU A 76 22.98 0.94 -17.56
N PHE A 77 23.88 1.55 -16.79
CA PHE A 77 24.23 2.96 -16.91
C PHE A 77 25.74 3.12 -16.81
N TYR A 78 26.27 4.11 -17.50
CA TYR A 78 27.69 4.42 -17.53
C TYR A 78 27.86 5.90 -17.18
N PHE A 79 28.85 6.21 -16.36
CA PHE A 79 29.17 7.56 -15.97
C PHE A 79 30.68 7.74 -15.85
N ASP A 80 31.12 8.99 -15.90
CA ASP A 80 32.52 9.33 -15.68
C ASP A 80 32.85 9.25 -14.18
N GLU A 81 33.57 8.20 -13.79
CA GLU A 81 33.98 7.97 -12.40
C GLU A 81 34.88 9.10 -11.85
N ALA A 82 35.54 9.89 -12.72
CA ALA A 82 36.33 11.03 -12.28
C ALA A 82 35.46 12.11 -11.61
N GLY A 83 34.16 12.16 -11.93
CA GLY A 83 33.16 13.05 -11.33
C GLY A 83 32.62 12.60 -9.97
N GLY A 84 33.03 11.42 -9.49
CA GLY A 84 32.51 10.78 -8.28
C GLY A 84 31.46 9.70 -8.56
N GLU A 85 30.98 9.07 -7.49
CA GLU A 85 30.01 7.98 -7.57
C GLU A 85 28.60 8.51 -7.82
N LEU A 86 27.91 7.90 -8.78
CA LEU A 86 26.49 8.15 -9.03
C LEU A 86 25.69 6.90 -8.68
N GLN A 87 24.64 7.09 -7.91
CA GLN A 87 23.72 6.01 -7.55
C GLN A 87 22.30 6.39 -8.01
N PRO A 88 21.74 5.71 -9.02
CA PRO A 88 20.33 5.86 -9.37
C PRO A 88 19.44 5.49 -8.18
N PRO A 89 18.41 6.28 -7.85
CA PRO A 89 17.38 5.89 -6.91
C PRO A 89 16.48 4.77 -7.46
N ASP A 90 15.70 4.14 -6.60
CA ASP A 90 14.79 3.04 -6.99
C ASP A 90 13.79 3.44 -8.10
N PHE A 91 13.19 4.63 -8.03
CA PHE A 91 12.13 5.04 -8.95
C PHE A 91 12.31 6.43 -9.55
N ARG A 92 11.84 6.60 -10.78
CA ARG A 92 11.52 7.88 -11.41
C ARG A 92 10.01 8.03 -11.55
N ILE A 93 9.47 9.11 -11.01
CA ILE A 93 8.05 9.44 -11.06
C ILE A 93 7.87 10.78 -11.77
N VAL A 94 6.88 10.88 -12.65
CA VAL A 94 6.47 12.13 -13.30
C VAL A 94 5.07 12.47 -12.81
N LEU A 95 4.93 13.62 -12.16
CA LEU A 95 3.62 14.13 -11.71
C LEU A 95 2.81 14.69 -12.90
N SER A 96 1.54 14.99 -12.67
CA SER A 96 0.65 15.54 -13.69
C SER A 96 1.10 16.91 -14.23
N ASP A 97 1.78 17.71 -13.40
CA ASP A 97 2.36 19.01 -13.77
C ASP A 97 3.72 18.90 -14.50
N GLY A 98 4.23 17.69 -14.71
CA GLY A 98 5.54 17.43 -15.34
C GLY A 98 6.72 17.45 -14.38
N THR A 99 6.51 17.65 -13.08
CA THR A 99 7.57 17.55 -12.07
C THR A 99 8.14 16.13 -12.05
N HIS A 100 9.47 16.03 -12.16
CA HIS A 100 10.20 14.76 -12.07
C HIS A 100 10.68 14.54 -10.64
N LEU A 101 10.23 13.45 -10.03
CA LEU A 101 10.72 12.96 -8.74
C LEU A 101 11.62 11.75 -8.97
N LEU A 102 12.72 11.69 -8.23
CA LEU A 102 13.58 10.52 -8.12
C LEU A 102 13.46 10.03 -6.67
N VAL A 103 13.02 8.79 -6.48
CA VAL A 103 12.62 8.29 -5.16
C VAL A 103 13.44 7.07 -4.78
N GLU A 104 14.12 7.18 -3.64
CA GLU A 104 14.78 6.06 -2.98
C GLU A 104 13.86 5.48 -1.89
N VAL A 105 13.63 4.18 -1.89
CA VAL A 105 12.73 3.51 -0.94
C VAL A 105 13.54 2.85 0.18
N LYS A 106 13.08 3.02 1.43
CA LYS A 106 13.64 2.34 2.60
C LYS A 106 12.55 1.74 3.47
N ASN A 107 12.83 0.55 3.98
CA ASN A 107 12.04 -0.08 5.03
C ASN A 107 12.63 0.25 6.42
N VAL A 108 11.77 0.71 7.33
CA VAL A 108 12.10 0.97 8.73
C VAL A 108 11.48 -0.14 9.58
N ALA A 109 12.33 -1.09 9.98
CA ALA A 109 11.94 -2.25 10.76
C ALA A 109 11.36 -1.86 12.14
N PRO A 110 10.38 -2.62 12.66
CA PRO A 110 9.63 -2.28 13.87
C PRO A 110 10.45 -2.41 15.16
N ASN A 111 11.52 -3.19 15.13
CA ASN A 111 12.36 -3.52 16.28
C ASN A 111 13.46 -2.48 16.57
N LYS A 112 13.45 -1.34 15.88
CA LYS A 112 14.37 -0.23 16.15
C LYS A 112 13.66 0.79 17.03
N SER A 113 14.12 0.93 18.27
CA SER A 113 13.74 2.04 19.15
C SER A 113 14.96 2.96 19.33
N PRO A 114 14.87 4.26 19.01
CA PRO A 114 13.72 4.92 18.36
C PRO A 114 13.52 4.44 16.91
N LEU A 115 12.28 4.54 16.42
CA LEU A 115 11.99 4.32 14.99
C LEU A 115 12.66 5.45 14.19
N GLU A 116 13.77 5.11 13.53
CA GLU A 116 14.58 6.04 12.76
C GLU A 116 15.01 5.43 11.43
N THR A 117 14.97 6.25 10.37
CA THR A 117 15.63 5.92 9.10
C THR A 117 17.11 6.21 9.22
N LYS A 118 17.94 5.31 8.69
CA LYS A 118 19.38 5.50 8.53
C LYS A 118 19.76 5.29 7.08
N VAL A 119 20.45 6.27 6.51
CA VAL A 119 21.06 6.20 5.18
C VAL A 119 22.54 6.51 5.35
N ARG A 120 23.44 5.80 4.66
CA ARG A 120 24.86 6.17 4.69
C ARG A 120 25.01 7.53 4.00
N ALA A 121 25.82 8.41 4.59
CA ALA A 121 26.01 9.75 4.03
C ALA A 121 26.60 9.71 2.62
N LYS A 122 27.46 8.72 2.34
CA LYS A 122 28.04 8.47 1.01
C LYS A 122 26.96 8.13 -0.02
N ASP A 123 26.10 7.15 0.30
CA ASP A 123 25.02 6.69 -0.60
C ASP A 123 24.02 7.83 -0.90
N MET A 124 23.65 8.62 0.12
CA MET A 124 22.79 9.80 -0.09
C MET A 124 23.45 10.86 -0.98
N ALA A 125 24.76 11.11 -0.80
CA ALA A 125 25.48 12.04 -1.66
C ALA A 125 25.56 11.56 -3.11
N ALA A 126 25.78 10.26 -3.34
CA ALA A 126 25.78 9.66 -4.67
C ALA A 126 24.40 9.74 -5.37
N ALA A 127 23.31 9.54 -4.62
CA ALA A 127 21.95 9.74 -5.13
C ALA A 127 21.63 11.20 -5.44
N GLN A 128 22.13 12.15 -4.61
CA GLN A 128 21.99 13.58 -4.88
C GLN A 128 22.76 14.00 -6.13
N ALA A 129 23.98 13.49 -6.32
CA ALA A 129 24.77 13.74 -7.52
C ALA A 129 24.07 13.16 -8.77
N TYR A 130 23.48 11.98 -8.66
CA TYR A 130 22.70 11.38 -9.75
C TYR A 130 21.49 12.26 -10.12
N ALA A 131 20.75 12.76 -9.12
CA ALA A 131 19.60 13.63 -9.36
C ALA A 131 20.00 14.95 -10.03
N GLN A 132 21.15 15.52 -9.65
CA GLN A 132 21.70 16.71 -10.31
C GLN A 132 22.09 16.43 -11.77
N ALA A 133 22.68 15.27 -12.04
CA ALA A 133 23.13 14.90 -13.39
C ALA A 133 21.97 14.59 -14.35
N THR A 134 20.86 14.03 -13.85
CA THR A 134 19.74 13.54 -14.68
C THR A 134 18.53 14.47 -14.71
N GLY A 135 18.47 15.44 -13.81
CA GLY A 135 17.32 16.33 -13.67
C GLY A 135 16.16 15.62 -12.96
N GLY A 136 15.92 16.01 -11.72
CA GLY A 136 14.81 15.52 -10.91
C GLY A 136 14.99 15.93 -9.45
N ARG A 137 13.90 15.92 -8.70
CA ARG A 137 13.94 16.15 -7.25
C ARG A 137 14.12 14.82 -6.53
N LEU A 138 15.24 14.65 -5.83
CA LEU A 138 15.46 13.47 -4.98
C LEU A 138 14.57 13.52 -3.75
N LEU A 139 13.87 12.43 -3.47
CA LEU A 139 13.08 12.20 -2.27
C LEU A 139 13.35 10.79 -1.72
N TYR A 140 13.10 10.61 -0.43
CA TYR A 140 13.17 9.32 0.24
C TYR A 140 11.77 8.89 0.69
N ALA A 141 11.33 7.71 0.24
CA ALA A 141 10.12 7.06 0.69
C ALA A 141 10.45 6.06 1.81
N HIS A 142 9.94 6.30 3.02
CA HIS A 142 10.14 5.41 4.16
C HIS A 142 8.86 4.68 4.51
N PHE A 143 8.92 3.35 4.50
CA PHE A 143 7.87 2.52 5.07
C PHE A 143 8.21 2.14 6.51
N SER A 144 7.44 2.65 7.47
CA SER A 144 7.55 2.22 8.87
C SER A 144 6.65 1.02 9.09
N SER A 145 7.19 -0.18 8.87
CA SER A 145 6.39 -1.42 8.82
C SER A 145 5.71 -1.76 10.14
N GLY A 146 6.23 -1.27 11.28
CA GLY A 146 5.59 -1.45 12.59
C GLY A 146 4.28 -0.66 12.78
N VAL A 147 4.10 0.42 12.03
CA VAL A 147 2.89 1.26 12.08
C VAL A 147 2.13 1.28 10.74
N GLY A 148 2.67 0.64 9.70
CA GLY A 148 2.09 0.57 8.37
C GLY A 148 2.04 1.92 7.63
N MET A 149 2.99 2.82 7.88
CA MET A 149 2.93 4.20 7.39
C MET A 149 4.05 4.54 6.42
N TRP A 150 3.67 5.21 5.34
CA TRP A 150 4.58 5.82 4.38
C TRP A 150 4.86 7.28 4.72
N THR A 151 6.12 7.68 4.57
CA THR A 151 6.51 9.09 4.52
C THR A 151 7.36 9.32 3.28
N LEU A 152 7.21 10.48 2.65
CA LEU A 152 8.01 10.90 1.50
C LEU A 152 8.68 12.21 1.86
N VAL A 153 10.02 12.27 1.90
CA VAL A 153 10.71 13.43 2.45
C VAL A 153 11.90 13.86 1.61
N ASP A 154 12.21 15.15 1.67
CA ASP A 154 13.41 15.73 1.07
C ASP A 154 14.67 15.33 1.87
N PRO A 155 15.79 14.96 1.21
CA PRO A 155 17.04 14.66 1.92
C PRO A 155 17.55 15.81 2.80
N SER A 156 17.15 17.06 2.54
CA SER A 156 17.60 18.22 3.33
C SER A 156 17.15 18.19 4.80
N VAL A 157 16.17 17.36 5.16
CA VAL A 157 15.63 17.28 6.53
C VAL A 157 16.41 16.28 7.41
N PHE A 158 17.33 15.51 6.83
CA PHE A 158 18.14 14.57 7.58
C PHE A 158 19.24 15.27 8.38
N SER A 159 19.58 14.68 9.53
CA SER A 159 20.71 15.11 10.34
C SER A 159 21.89 14.15 10.21
N LEU A 160 23.09 14.70 10.01
CA LEU A 160 24.33 13.92 9.94
C LEU A 160 24.75 13.47 11.34
N VAL A 161 24.86 12.15 11.53
CA VAL A 161 25.34 11.52 12.77
C VAL A 161 26.39 10.45 12.42
N GLY A 162 27.66 10.81 12.61
CA GLY A 162 28.79 9.97 12.19
C GLY A 162 28.83 9.84 10.67
N SER A 163 28.83 8.62 10.16
CA SER A 163 28.81 8.32 8.72
C SER A 163 27.40 8.15 8.12
N HIS A 164 26.36 8.49 8.87
CA HIS A 164 24.97 8.26 8.49
C HIS A 164 24.13 9.52 8.58
N GLN A 165 23.20 9.67 7.65
CA GLN A 165 22.09 10.59 7.69
C GLN A 165 20.93 9.91 8.43
N ARG A 166 20.32 10.62 9.38
CA ARG A 166 19.25 10.08 10.23
C ARG A 166 18.03 10.98 10.25
N LEU A 167 16.86 10.35 10.34
CA LEU A 167 15.57 11.03 10.49
C LEU A 167 14.67 10.19 11.40
N SER A 168 14.08 10.82 12.41
CA SER A 168 13.10 10.16 13.28
C SER A 168 11.76 10.00 12.57
N LEU A 169 10.98 8.98 12.92
CA LEU A 169 9.63 8.81 12.37
C LEU A 169 8.75 10.05 12.61
N LEU A 170 8.80 10.63 13.82
CA LEU A 170 7.98 11.81 14.14
C LEU A 170 8.34 13.02 13.28
N ASP A 171 9.62 13.22 12.99
CA ASP A 171 10.03 14.32 12.11
C ASP A 171 9.70 14.03 10.65
N ALA A 172 9.83 12.76 10.21
CA ALA A 172 9.40 12.34 8.88
C ALA A 172 7.91 12.58 8.62
N ILE A 173 7.04 12.33 9.62
CA ILE A 173 5.60 12.61 9.51
C ILE A 173 5.35 14.10 9.29
N LYS A 174 5.98 14.97 10.09
CA LYS A 174 5.77 16.43 10.04
C LYS A 174 6.12 17.03 8.69
N VAL A 175 7.09 16.46 7.99
CA VAL A 175 7.60 16.98 6.71
C VAL A 175 7.23 16.09 5.52
N SER A 176 6.31 15.14 5.70
CA SER A 176 5.91 14.19 4.67
C SER A 176 5.19 14.88 3.51
N GLU A 177 5.61 14.55 2.30
CA GLU A 177 5.08 15.03 1.03
C GLU A 177 4.27 13.96 0.29
N MET A 178 3.77 12.94 0.99
CA MET A 178 2.93 11.88 0.38
C MET A 178 1.69 12.44 -0.34
N HIS A 179 1.24 13.65 0.00
CA HIS A 179 0.18 14.35 -0.74
C HIS A 179 0.52 14.60 -2.22
N LEU A 180 1.80 14.72 -2.59
CA LEU A 180 2.23 14.86 -3.99
C LEU A 180 1.83 13.63 -4.82
N LEU A 181 1.75 12.47 -4.18
CA LEU A 181 1.36 11.21 -4.78
C LEU A 181 -0.15 10.95 -4.69
N GLY A 182 -0.92 11.88 -4.11
CA GLY A 182 -2.37 11.74 -3.91
C GLY A 182 -2.78 11.08 -2.60
N ASP A 183 -1.84 10.82 -1.68
CA ASP A 183 -2.18 10.22 -0.39
C ASP A 183 -3.04 11.13 0.49
N GLY A 184 -3.77 10.52 1.41
CA GLY A 184 -4.62 11.22 2.37
C GLY A 184 -5.24 10.26 3.37
N MET A 185 -5.66 10.77 4.52
CA MET A 185 -6.35 9.96 5.53
C MET A 185 -7.82 9.85 5.21
N LEU A 186 -8.37 8.64 5.30
CA LEU A 186 -9.80 8.39 5.22
C LEU A 186 -10.41 8.20 6.61
N ALA A 187 -11.61 8.76 6.78
CA ALA A 187 -12.44 8.55 7.95
C ALA A 187 -13.89 8.32 7.53
N THR A 188 -14.63 7.60 8.37
CA THR A 188 -16.08 7.43 8.23
C THR A 188 -16.78 7.53 9.58
N LYS A 189 -18.11 7.59 9.54
CA LYS A 189 -18.93 7.43 10.74
C LYS A 189 -19.03 5.93 11.09
N PRO A 190 -18.59 5.50 12.29
CA PRO A 190 -18.76 4.11 12.70
C PRO A 190 -20.22 3.78 13.10
N PRO A 191 -20.60 2.49 13.14
CA PRO A 191 -19.87 1.34 12.61
C PRO A 191 -20.03 1.16 11.09
N LEU A 192 -19.14 0.34 10.51
CA LEU A 192 -19.33 -0.26 9.18
C LEU A 192 -19.72 -1.73 9.37
N THR A 193 -20.83 -2.18 8.79
CA THR A 193 -21.36 -3.52 9.02
C THR A 193 -21.54 -4.27 7.72
N PHE A 194 -21.06 -5.52 7.66
CA PHE A 194 -21.44 -6.47 6.62
C PHE A 194 -22.38 -7.52 7.21
N SER A 195 -23.54 -7.69 6.60
CA SER A 195 -24.61 -8.52 7.13
C SER A 195 -24.92 -9.65 6.18
N VAL A 196 -24.92 -10.88 6.69
CA VAL A 196 -25.34 -12.08 5.97
C VAL A 196 -26.73 -12.46 6.44
N ILE A 197 -27.70 -12.45 5.53
CA ILE A 197 -29.11 -12.69 5.83
C ILE A 197 -29.48 -14.11 5.43
N MET A 198 -30.11 -14.85 6.34
CA MET A 198 -30.50 -16.25 6.10
C MET A 198 -31.84 -16.33 5.34
N ASP A 199 -31.93 -17.23 4.37
CA ASP A 199 -33.18 -17.61 3.71
C ASP A 199 -34.01 -18.50 4.65
N ARG A 200 -35.00 -17.88 5.30
CA ARG A 200 -35.90 -18.53 6.25
C ARG A 200 -36.71 -19.69 5.64
N GLY A 201 -36.89 -19.69 4.32
CA GLY A 201 -37.65 -20.73 3.61
C GLY A 201 -36.84 -22.01 3.33
N LYS A 202 -35.51 -21.95 3.48
CA LYS A 202 -34.60 -23.07 3.15
C LYS A 202 -33.84 -23.63 4.35
N GLU A 203 -34.16 -23.15 5.55
CA GLU A 203 -33.63 -23.73 6.77
C GLU A 203 -34.14 -25.17 6.97
N ARG A 204 -33.25 -26.08 7.33
CA ARG A 204 -33.61 -27.47 7.65
C ARG A 204 -32.76 -28.04 8.76
N VAL A 205 -33.38 -28.85 9.62
CA VAL A 205 -32.67 -29.69 10.58
C VAL A 205 -31.95 -30.79 9.79
N VAL A 206 -30.64 -30.89 9.97
CA VAL A 206 -29.77 -31.90 9.34
C VAL A 206 -29.59 -33.08 10.28
N GLU A 207 -29.43 -32.81 11.57
CA GLU A 207 -29.20 -33.82 12.60
C GLU A 207 -29.84 -33.40 13.92
N ARG A 208 -30.39 -34.37 14.66
CA ARG A 208 -30.85 -34.20 16.04
C ARG A 208 -29.89 -34.92 16.97
N LEU A 209 -29.19 -34.17 17.80
CA LEU A 209 -28.27 -34.69 18.80
C LEU A 209 -29.07 -35.15 20.03
N GLY A 210 -28.64 -36.25 20.65
CA GLY A 210 -29.40 -36.96 21.70
C GLY A 210 -29.64 -36.18 23.01
N ASN A 211 -29.12 -34.96 23.12
CA ASN A 211 -29.29 -34.02 24.21
C ASN A 211 -30.35 -32.92 23.92
N GLY A 212 -31.04 -32.99 22.78
CA GLY A 212 -31.99 -31.96 22.35
C GLY A 212 -31.36 -30.82 21.54
N GLU A 213 -30.05 -30.88 21.28
CA GLU A 213 -29.41 -29.99 20.31
C GLU A 213 -29.72 -30.46 18.88
N GLU A 214 -29.76 -29.53 17.93
CA GLU A 214 -29.99 -29.85 16.52
C GLU A 214 -28.96 -29.13 15.66
N THR A 215 -28.34 -29.85 14.72
CA THR A 215 -27.54 -29.24 13.67
C THR A 215 -28.49 -28.80 12.55
N ARG A 216 -28.40 -27.54 12.14
CA ARG A 216 -29.25 -26.96 11.09
C ARG A 216 -28.40 -26.50 9.92
N ALA A 217 -28.90 -26.73 8.71
CA ALA A 217 -28.35 -26.15 7.50
C ALA A 217 -29.12 -24.87 7.17
N PHE A 218 -28.35 -23.82 6.88
CA PHE A 218 -28.87 -22.52 6.45
C PHE A 218 -28.45 -22.26 5.01
N THR A 219 -29.25 -21.46 4.30
CA THR A 219 -28.90 -20.93 2.99
C THR A 219 -28.83 -19.41 3.12
N ILE A 220 -27.78 -18.79 2.56
CA ILE A 220 -27.68 -17.33 2.49
C ILE A 220 -28.75 -16.84 1.51
N GLY A 221 -29.68 -16.02 2.00
CA GLY A 221 -30.72 -15.38 1.19
C GLY A 221 -30.26 -14.06 0.58
N GLY A 222 -29.29 -13.39 1.21
CA GLY A 222 -28.72 -12.14 0.71
C GLY A 222 -27.65 -11.58 1.63
N VAL A 223 -27.08 -10.46 1.20
CA VAL A 223 -26.10 -9.69 1.99
C VAL A 223 -26.41 -8.20 1.92
N GLU A 224 -26.08 -7.48 2.98
CA GLU A 224 -26.20 -6.02 3.08
C GLU A 224 -24.90 -5.42 3.62
N MET A 225 -24.61 -4.18 3.22
CA MET A 225 -23.60 -3.35 3.87
C MET A 225 -24.26 -2.14 4.48
N LEU A 226 -23.83 -1.74 5.67
CA LEU A 226 -24.41 -0.63 6.41
C LEU A 226 -23.32 0.32 6.91
N ASN A 227 -23.61 1.63 6.86
CA ASN A 227 -22.84 2.65 7.56
C ASN A 227 -23.73 3.28 8.63
N ALA A 228 -23.28 3.26 9.89
CA ALA A 228 -24.02 3.81 11.03
C ALA A 228 -25.50 3.35 11.09
N GLY A 229 -25.75 2.07 10.77
CA GLY A 229 -27.08 1.46 10.77
C GLY A 229 -27.94 1.73 9.53
N GLN A 230 -27.43 2.47 8.54
CA GLN A 230 -28.14 2.72 7.28
C GLN A 230 -27.62 1.83 6.16
N VAL A 231 -28.50 1.21 5.39
CA VAL A 231 -28.14 0.29 4.30
C VAL A 231 -27.56 1.06 3.11
N ILE A 232 -26.36 0.68 2.70
CA ILE A 232 -25.65 1.21 1.53
C ILE A 232 -26.20 0.51 0.28
N THR A 233 -26.81 1.29 -0.61
CA THR A 233 -27.44 0.78 -1.83
C THR A 233 -26.68 1.14 -3.11
N ASP A 234 -25.99 2.28 -3.11
CA ASP A 234 -25.13 2.72 -4.21
C ASP A 234 -23.99 1.68 -4.44
N PRO A 235 -23.78 1.20 -5.68
CA PRO A 235 -22.74 0.19 -5.96
C PRO A 235 -21.33 0.67 -5.67
N ASP A 236 -21.02 1.95 -5.92
CA ASP A 236 -19.69 2.50 -5.72
C ASP A 236 -19.40 2.65 -4.22
N GLU A 237 -20.39 3.11 -3.44
CA GLU A 237 -20.30 3.10 -1.98
C GLU A 237 -20.14 1.68 -1.41
N ARG A 238 -20.81 0.67 -1.99
CA ARG A 238 -20.65 -0.73 -1.56
C ARG A 238 -19.24 -1.24 -1.85
N ASN A 239 -18.68 -0.92 -3.00
CA ASN A 239 -17.30 -1.28 -3.33
C ASN A 239 -16.31 -0.62 -2.37
N LEU A 240 -16.51 0.66 -2.05
CA LEU A 240 -15.69 1.37 -1.07
C LEU A 240 -15.84 0.79 0.34
N ALA A 241 -17.07 0.56 0.80
CA ALA A 241 -17.34 -0.07 2.10
C ALA A 241 -16.67 -1.45 2.21
N TRP A 242 -16.77 -2.26 1.17
CA TRP A 242 -16.13 -3.57 1.12
C TRP A 242 -14.61 -3.47 1.20
N PHE A 243 -14.01 -2.56 0.44
CA PHE A 243 -12.58 -2.30 0.49
C PHE A 243 -12.12 -1.90 1.90
N LEU A 244 -12.88 -1.03 2.57
CA LEU A 244 -12.59 -0.58 3.94
C LEU A 244 -12.75 -1.70 4.98
N LEU A 245 -13.75 -2.57 4.81
CA LEU A 245 -13.94 -3.74 5.68
C LEU A 245 -12.80 -4.75 5.55
N LEU A 246 -12.26 -4.94 4.35
CA LEU A 246 -11.20 -5.92 4.10
C LEU A 246 -9.81 -5.41 4.48
N HIS A 247 -9.51 -4.14 4.24
CA HIS A 247 -8.15 -3.60 4.35
C HIS A 247 -7.98 -2.50 5.40
N GLY A 248 -9.06 -2.13 6.09
CA GLY A 248 -9.03 -1.27 7.27
C GLY A 248 -8.47 -1.99 8.50
N ASP A 249 -8.08 -1.21 9.51
CA ASP A 249 -7.51 -1.72 10.76
C ASP A 249 -8.51 -1.79 11.93
N TRP A 250 -9.78 -1.58 11.64
CA TRP A 250 -10.84 -1.62 12.64
C TRP A 250 -11.15 -3.06 13.05
N PRO A 251 -11.10 -3.40 14.36
CA PRO A 251 -11.50 -4.73 14.82
C PRO A 251 -12.93 -5.06 14.39
N GLN A 252 -13.15 -6.34 14.10
CA GLN A 252 -14.45 -6.87 13.70
C GLN A 252 -14.99 -7.81 14.76
N LYS A 253 -16.26 -7.63 15.11
CA LYS A 253 -17.03 -8.53 15.97
C LYS A 253 -18.14 -9.19 15.16
N GLN A 254 -18.44 -10.44 15.50
CA GLN A 254 -19.57 -11.17 14.92
C GLN A 254 -20.75 -11.12 15.88
N GLU A 255 -21.90 -10.69 15.39
CA GLU A 255 -23.16 -10.66 16.13
C GLU A 255 -24.21 -11.51 15.39
N SER A 256 -24.75 -12.52 16.08
CA SER A 256 -25.77 -13.40 15.53
C SER A 256 -27.15 -12.97 16.01
N GLN A 257 -28.09 -12.78 15.09
CA GLN A 257 -29.48 -12.45 15.41
C GLN A 257 -30.38 -13.67 15.19
N PHE A 258 -31.26 -13.90 16.16
CA PHE A 258 -32.21 -15.00 16.15
C PHE A 258 -33.65 -14.48 16.20
N ASP A 259 -34.59 -15.21 15.61
CA ASP A 259 -36.01 -14.90 15.75
C ASP A 259 -36.62 -15.46 17.06
N GLU A 260 -37.91 -15.22 17.27
CA GLU A 260 -38.66 -15.68 18.46
C GLU A 260 -38.67 -17.22 18.61
N LEU A 261 -38.40 -17.95 17.52
CA LEU A 261 -38.32 -19.41 17.50
C LEU A 261 -36.87 -19.91 17.69
N GLY A 262 -35.92 -19.01 17.95
CA GLY A 262 -34.51 -19.32 18.13
C GLY A 262 -33.78 -19.64 16.82
N ARG A 263 -34.34 -19.29 15.66
CA ARG A 263 -33.72 -19.56 14.35
C ARG A 263 -32.78 -18.43 13.97
N LEU A 264 -31.60 -18.77 13.47
CA LEU A 264 -30.63 -17.78 13.00
C LEU A 264 -31.19 -17.07 11.76
N VAL A 265 -31.32 -15.74 11.83
CA VAL A 265 -31.87 -14.93 10.73
C VAL A 265 -30.83 -14.02 10.09
N ARG A 266 -29.81 -13.62 10.84
CA ARG A 266 -28.78 -12.68 10.37
C ARG A 266 -27.48 -12.90 11.15
N ILE A 267 -26.36 -12.76 10.46
CA ILE A 267 -25.03 -12.63 11.07
C ILE A 267 -24.47 -11.28 10.64
N ASP A 268 -24.12 -10.44 11.60
CA ASP A 268 -23.50 -9.15 11.38
C ASP A 268 -22.01 -9.21 11.72
N PHE A 269 -21.18 -8.82 10.76
CA PHE A 269 -19.76 -8.54 10.96
C PHE A 269 -19.64 -7.03 11.13
N VAL A 270 -19.54 -6.59 12.39
CA VAL A 270 -19.53 -5.18 12.77
C VAL A 270 -18.08 -4.74 12.96
N SER A 271 -17.65 -3.79 12.13
CA SER A 271 -16.32 -3.19 12.18
C SER A 271 -16.40 -1.81 12.85
N GLU A 272 -15.66 -1.63 13.93
CA GLU A 272 -15.64 -0.42 14.76
C GLU A 272 -14.21 -0.03 15.09
N PRO A 273 -13.91 1.27 15.28
CA PRO A 273 -12.58 1.71 15.67
C PRO A 273 -12.18 1.10 17.01
N GLN A 274 -10.89 0.82 17.19
CA GLN A 274 -10.39 0.42 18.50
C GLN A 274 -10.53 1.56 19.50
N ILE A 275 -11.18 1.29 20.63
CA ILE A 275 -11.38 2.24 21.72
C ILE A 275 -10.49 1.82 22.89
N PRO A 276 -9.28 2.39 23.03
CA PRO A 276 -8.35 2.03 24.11
C PRO A 276 -8.78 2.57 25.48
N ASP A 277 -9.48 3.70 25.50
CA ASP A 277 -9.95 4.38 26.72
C ASP A 277 -11.22 5.21 26.46
N GLU A 278 -11.84 5.69 27.55
CA GLU A 278 -13.05 6.52 27.50
C GLU A 278 -12.82 7.90 26.83
N GLU A 279 -11.59 8.41 26.83
CA GLU A 279 -11.29 9.69 26.21
C GLU A 279 -11.36 9.59 24.69
N VAL A 280 -10.79 8.54 24.10
CA VAL A 280 -10.91 8.25 22.66
C VAL A 280 -12.37 8.01 22.26
N ALA A 281 -13.13 7.27 23.07
CA ALA A 281 -14.55 7.02 22.83
C ALA A 281 -15.34 8.35 22.70
N ARG A 282 -15.15 9.25 23.68
CA ARG A 282 -15.79 10.56 23.71
C ARG A 282 -15.35 11.45 22.54
N HIS A 283 -14.07 11.45 22.17
CA HIS A 283 -13.62 12.22 20.99
C HIS A 283 -14.28 11.74 19.70
N ILE A 284 -14.41 10.43 19.50
CA ILE A 284 -15.08 9.85 18.33
C ILE A 284 -16.57 10.24 18.32
N GLU A 285 -17.23 10.18 19.48
CA GLU A 285 -18.63 10.60 19.61
C GLU A 285 -18.83 12.09 19.31
N GLU A 286 -17.98 12.96 19.87
CA GLU A 286 -18.05 14.42 19.69
C GLU A 286 -17.76 14.85 18.24
N GLN A 287 -16.77 14.24 17.58
CA GLN A 287 -16.41 14.59 16.20
C GLN A 287 -17.28 13.87 15.15
N GLY A 288 -17.94 12.76 15.53
CA GLY A 288 -18.84 12.00 14.67
C GLY A 288 -18.17 11.14 13.58
N LEU A 289 -16.84 10.97 13.64
CA LEU A 289 -16.06 10.19 12.69
C LEU A 289 -14.90 9.44 13.38
N ALA A 290 -14.38 8.41 12.72
CA ALA A 290 -13.15 7.73 13.10
C ALA A 290 -12.32 7.41 11.85
N PHE A 291 -11.00 7.39 12.01
CA PHE A 291 -10.06 7.19 10.91
C PHE A 291 -9.81 5.70 10.63
N PHE A 292 -9.70 5.33 9.35
CA PHE A 292 -9.11 4.06 8.90
C PHE A 292 -7.60 4.16 8.64
N GLY A 293 -7.08 5.40 8.55
CA GLY A 293 -5.68 5.68 8.24
C GLY A 293 -5.47 6.24 6.83
N CYS A 294 -4.22 6.29 6.37
CA CYS A 294 -3.86 6.78 5.04
C CYS A 294 -4.27 5.80 3.94
N LEU A 295 -4.64 6.33 2.76
CA LEU A 295 -4.88 5.54 1.55
C LEU A 295 -3.69 4.62 1.23
N SER A 296 -2.46 5.13 1.38
CA SER A 296 -1.24 4.35 1.21
C SER A 296 -1.15 3.15 2.14
N LYS A 297 -1.60 3.27 3.39
CA LYS A 297 -1.66 2.15 4.36
C LYS A 297 -2.67 1.11 3.92
N LEU A 298 -3.91 1.52 3.62
CA LEU A 298 -4.98 0.62 3.19
C LEU A 298 -4.56 -0.19 1.96
N TYR A 299 -3.95 0.46 0.99
CA TYR A 299 -3.50 -0.23 -0.21
C TYR A 299 -2.26 -1.10 0.03
N THR A 300 -1.35 -0.69 0.91
CA THR A 300 -0.23 -1.55 1.33
C THR A 300 -0.77 -2.82 1.98
N GLN A 301 -1.81 -2.73 2.81
CA GLN A 301 -2.45 -3.92 3.41
C GLN A 301 -3.00 -4.84 2.33
N ARG A 302 -3.81 -4.30 1.39
CA ARG A 302 -4.31 -5.06 0.23
C ARG A 302 -3.19 -5.76 -0.53
N PHE A 303 -2.11 -5.04 -0.84
CA PHE A 303 -0.96 -5.60 -1.55
C PHE A 303 -0.31 -6.74 -0.77
N LEU A 304 -0.07 -6.56 0.53
CA LEU A 304 0.49 -7.60 1.38
C LEU A 304 -0.43 -8.84 1.43
N ASP A 305 -1.74 -8.65 1.62
CA ASP A 305 -2.73 -9.74 1.61
C ASP A 305 -2.70 -10.54 0.28
N ALA A 306 -2.35 -9.87 -0.84
CA ALA A 306 -2.23 -10.48 -2.15
C ALA A 306 -0.93 -11.28 -2.34
N ILE A 307 0.16 -10.93 -1.64
CA ILE A 307 1.49 -11.53 -1.84
C ILE A 307 2.04 -12.32 -0.65
N THR A 308 1.37 -12.30 0.49
CA THR A 308 1.73 -13.10 1.67
C THR A 308 0.66 -14.13 2.07
N THR A 309 1.04 -15.09 2.91
CA THR A 309 0.12 -15.96 3.66
C THR A 309 -0.33 -15.26 4.94
N ASP A 310 -1.32 -15.84 5.63
CA ASP A 310 -1.79 -15.37 6.94
C ASP A 310 -0.68 -15.41 8.01
N GLU A 311 0.32 -16.28 7.82
CA GLU A 311 1.52 -16.40 8.67
C GLU A 311 2.63 -15.39 8.28
N GLY A 312 2.39 -14.57 7.24
CA GLY A 312 3.33 -13.57 6.75
C GLY A 312 4.43 -14.13 5.83
N GLU A 313 4.29 -15.37 5.35
CA GLU A 313 5.22 -15.96 4.39
C GLU A 313 4.96 -15.42 2.98
N ILE A 314 6.02 -15.20 2.20
CA ILE A 314 5.93 -14.60 0.87
C ILE A 314 5.51 -15.68 -0.13
N ARG A 315 4.31 -15.54 -0.73
CA ARG A 315 3.79 -16.45 -1.76
C ARG A 315 4.02 -15.94 -3.19
N ALA A 316 4.21 -14.63 -3.35
CA ALA A 316 4.49 -13.99 -4.63
C ALA A 316 5.45 -12.81 -4.43
N LEU A 317 6.27 -12.51 -5.46
CA LEU A 317 7.17 -11.35 -5.41
C LEU A 317 6.47 -10.04 -5.80
N ARG A 318 5.42 -10.13 -6.62
CA ARG A 318 4.71 -8.97 -7.17
C ARG A 318 3.25 -9.33 -7.44
N GLU A 319 2.37 -8.38 -7.16
CA GLU A 319 1.01 -8.29 -7.68
C GLU A 319 0.98 -7.05 -8.58
N GLU A 320 0.45 -7.16 -9.81
CA GLU A 320 0.31 -5.98 -10.65
C GLU A 320 -0.76 -5.04 -10.06
N PRO A 321 -0.41 -3.78 -9.73
CA PRO A 321 -1.36 -2.85 -9.16
C PRO A 321 -2.41 -2.42 -10.18
N GLU A 322 -3.65 -2.23 -9.75
CA GLU A 322 -4.67 -1.60 -10.59
C GLU A 322 -4.44 -0.08 -10.64
N PRO A 323 -4.22 0.52 -11.83
CA PRO A 323 -4.02 1.96 -11.95
C PRO A 323 -5.20 2.76 -11.43
N ALA A 324 -4.88 3.75 -10.59
CA ALA A 324 -5.83 4.70 -10.01
C ALA A 324 -6.98 4.05 -9.23
N LEU A 325 -6.83 2.82 -8.72
CA LEU A 325 -7.88 2.15 -7.95
C LEU A 325 -8.43 3.03 -6.82
N LEU A 326 -7.56 3.65 -6.01
CA LEU A 326 -7.99 4.44 -4.85
C LEU A 326 -8.65 5.76 -5.29
N ALA A 327 -8.20 6.35 -6.40
CA ALA A 327 -8.84 7.52 -6.98
C ALA A 327 -10.22 7.19 -7.58
N LYS A 328 -10.44 5.97 -8.08
CA LYS A 328 -11.76 5.50 -8.52
C LYS A 328 -12.68 5.16 -7.34
N LEU A 329 -12.14 4.56 -6.29
CA LEU A 329 -12.90 4.19 -5.09
C LEU A 329 -13.39 5.42 -4.30
N VAL A 330 -12.59 6.48 -4.27
CA VAL A 330 -12.98 7.78 -3.68
C VAL A 330 -12.75 8.86 -4.73
N ALA A 331 -13.69 8.94 -5.67
CA ALA A 331 -13.68 9.92 -6.74
C ALA A 331 -13.75 11.36 -6.18
N ASP A 332 -13.19 12.33 -6.92
CA ASP A 332 -13.14 13.72 -6.46
C ASP A 332 -14.54 14.37 -6.37
N ASP A 333 -15.51 13.87 -7.13
CA ASP A 333 -16.92 14.29 -7.12
C ASP A 333 -17.76 13.61 -6.01
N TYR A 334 -17.15 12.74 -5.19
CA TYR A 334 -17.84 12.05 -4.10
C TYR A 334 -18.52 13.01 -3.11
N TRP A 335 -18.04 14.23 -2.96
CA TRP A 335 -18.64 15.20 -2.02
C TRP A 335 -19.71 16.11 -2.66
N GLU A 336 -20.03 15.91 -3.95
CA GLU A 336 -21.03 16.72 -4.65
C GLU A 336 -22.47 16.28 -4.37
N ARG A 337 -22.68 15.09 -3.79
CA ARG A 337 -24.01 14.54 -3.45
C ARG A 337 -24.04 13.97 -2.04
N ASP A 338 -25.25 13.71 -1.54
CA ASP A 338 -25.44 13.10 -0.24
C ASP A 338 -25.30 11.57 -0.34
N HIS A 339 -24.43 11.00 0.49
CA HIS A 339 -24.06 9.57 0.48
C HIS A 339 -24.52 8.84 1.75
N VAL A 340 -24.82 7.55 1.69
CA VAL A 340 -25.10 6.77 2.91
C VAL A 340 -23.80 6.51 3.66
N LEU A 341 -22.78 6.06 2.95
CA LEU A 341 -21.42 5.97 3.44
C LEU A 341 -20.83 7.37 3.58
N LYS A 342 -20.82 7.94 4.79
CA LYS A 342 -20.22 9.27 5.01
C LYS A 342 -18.69 9.13 5.05
N ILE A 343 -17.98 9.75 4.11
CA ILE A 343 -16.52 9.71 4.03
C ILE A 343 -15.93 11.12 4.15
N TRP A 344 -14.85 11.21 4.92
CA TRP A 344 -13.97 12.37 4.98
C TRP A 344 -12.58 11.99 4.48
N ARG A 345 -11.97 12.89 3.69
CA ARG A 345 -10.58 12.77 3.23
C ARG A 345 -9.76 13.95 3.72
N PHE A 346 -8.68 13.67 4.44
CA PHE A 346 -7.78 14.68 4.97
C PHE A 346 -6.44 14.61 4.22
N ARG A 347 -6.07 15.70 3.56
CA ARG A 347 -4.76 15.85 2.92
C ARG A 347 -3.77 16.44 3.90
N MET A 348 -2.63 15.77 4.09
CA MET A 348 -1.57 16.21 4.99
C MET A 348 -0.48 16.93 4.21
N TYR A 349 -0.15 18.14 4.63
CA TYR A 349 0.93 18.93 4.04
C TYR A 349 2.09 19.05 5.02
N PRO A 350 3.33 19.19 4.53
CA PRO A 350 4.49 19.46 5.37
C PRO A 350 4.26 20.68 6.27
N GLN A 351 4.78 20.62 7.50
CA GLN A 351 4.71 21.72 8.44
C GLN A 351 5.33 22.99 7.82
N GLY A 352 4.55 24.07 7.78
CA GLY A 352 4.97 25.34 7.19
C GLY A 352 4.61 25.51 5.70
N ALA A 353 4.05 24.49 5.05
CA ALA A 353 3.45 24.63 3.72
C ALA A 353 2.02 25.19 3.81
N SER A 354 1.66 26.12 2.93
CA SER A 354 0.28 26.63 2.81
C SER A 354 -0.41 26.00 1.60
N PRO A 355 -1.63 25.46 1.74
CA PRO A 355 -2.38 24.90 0.61
C PRO A 355 -2.76 25.97 -0.44
N ALA A 356 -2.73 27.26 -0.08
CA ALA A 356 -3.11 28.36 -0.96
C ALA A 356 -2.12 28.64 -2.11
N GLY A 357 -0.94 27.99 -2.14
CA GLY A 357 0.06 28.13 -3.20
C GLY A 357 0.13 26.98 -4.19
N MET A 358 -0.65 25.90 -3.99
CA MET A 358 -0.60 24.69 -4.81
C MET A 358 -1.93 24.53 -5.54
N SER A 359 -1.92 24.66 -6.87
CA SER A 359 -3.09 24.33 -7.68
C SER A 359 -3.52 22.90 -7.39
N ALA A 360 -4.82 22.67 -7.19
CA ALA A 360 -5.35 21.31 -7.11
C ALA A 360 -4.83 20.50 -8.32
N PRO A 361 -4.43 19.23 -8.13
CA PRO A 361 -4.06 18.40 -9.26
C PRO A 361 -5.24 18.40 -10.24
N ALA A 362 -4.95 18.68 -11.51
CA ALA A 362 -5.96 18.66 -12.55
C ALA A 362 -6.62 17.28 -12.57
N ALA A 363 -7.96 17.26 -12.59
CA ALA A 363 -8.72 16.03 -12.75
C ALA A 363 -8.17 15.24 -13.95
N PRO A 364 -8.08 13.90 -13.86
CA PRO A 364 -7.69 13.10 -15.01
C PRO A 364 -8.66 13.40 -16.16
N VAL A 365 -8.10 13.78 -17.31
CA VAL A 365 -8.85 14.02 -18.54
C VAL A 365 -9.66 12.75 -18.82
N GLY A 366 -10.98 12.90 -18.85
CA GLY A 366 -11.93 11.81 -19.06
C GLY A 366 -11.57 10.97 -20.28
N SER A 367 -11.74 9.67 -20.12
CA SER A 367 -11.58 8.68 -21.17
C SER A 367 -12.63 8.87 -22.26
N ASP A 368 -12.27 9.55 -23.34
CA ASP A 368 -12.90 9.31 -24.64
C ASP A 368 -12.33 7.99 -25.21
N TYR A 369 -12.84 6.87 -24.70
CA TYR A 369 -12.78 5.58 -25.39
C TYR A 369 -14.21 5.12 -25.67
N LEU A 370 -14.80 5.73 -26.68
CA LEU A 370 -15.88 5.16 -27.47
C LEU A 370 -15.59 5.44 -28.95
N GLN A 371 -15.01 4.46 -29.63
CA GLN A 371 -15.47 3.94 -30.93
C GLN A 371 -14.82 2.59 -31.25
#